data_AF-A0A6B8RGF8-F1
#
_entry.id   AF-A0A6B8RGF8-F1
#
_cell.length_a   1.000
_cell.length_b   1.000
_cell.length_c   1.000
_cell.angle_alpha   90.00
_cell.angle_beta   90.00
_cell.angle_gamma   90.00
#
_symmetry.space_group_name_H-M   'P 1'
#
loop_
_entity.id
_entity.type
_entity.pdbx_description
1 polymer ?
#
loop_
_entity_poly.entity_id
_entity_poly.type
_entity_poly.pdbx_seq_one_letter_code
_entity_poly.pdbx_strand_id
1 'polypeptide(L)'
;MFVTKNEYETVIGLEVHVELHTKSKIFCGCPTSFGAPPNTHTCPVCLGHPGVLPVLNKQAVEYAMKAAMALNCQIATESKFDRKNYFYPDSPKAYQISQYDKPIGEHGWIDIEVGGVTKRIGITRLHLEEDAGKLTHVDGGYASLVDFNRVGTPLIEIVSEPDLNSPEEARAYLEKIKAIMQYCDVSDVKMEEGSLRCDANVSIRPVGQEKLGTRTELKNMNSFRGVQKGLEYEEIRQAAVLDSEGTVVQETLRWDEAQGKTISMRSKEEAHDYRYFPDPDLVRMYIDDEWKARVRASIPELPDARKARYSSEFGLPSYDAAVITASKDMADFFQESLQYTSDAKAVSNWIMGDLLGFMNANSLELPQVKITGQGLGEMIGLIEQGTISSKIAKTVFKAMLESGKLPKIIVEEQGLVQISDEGAIQAEVEKIVANNPQSVADFKAGKEKAIGFLVGQVMKETKGKANPGLVNKLILECLNRQ
;
A
#
# COMPACT_ATOMS: atom_id res chain seq x y z
N MET A 1 -3.22 -14.84 29.26
CA MET A 1 -4.57 -14.57 28.74
C MET A 1 -5.30 -13.86 29.86
N PHE A 2 -5.37 -12.54 29.82
CA PHE A 2 -6.14 -11.77 30.80
C PHE A 2 -7.62 -11.94 30.43
N VAL A 3 -8.41 -12.47 31.35
CA VAL A 3 -9.87 -12.58 31.19
C VAL A 3 -10.43 -11.25 31.67
N THR A 4 -10.99 -10.45 30.76
CA THR A 4 -11.64 -9.19 31.11
C THR A 4 -12.94 -9.47 31.85
N LYS A 5 -13.26 -8.66 32.85
CA LYS A 5 -14.47 -8.79 33.67
C LYS A 5 -15.71 -8.24 32.96
N ASN A 6 -15.50 -7.27 32.07
CA ASN A 6 -16.53 -6.63 31.25
C ASN A 6 -16.19 -6.73 29.74
N GLU A 7 -17.21 -6.56 28.90
CA GLU A 7 -17.04 -6.32 27.45
C GLU A 7 -16.92 -4.81 27.20
N TYR A 8 -15.92 -4.42 26.40
CA TYR A 8 -15.63 -3.04 26.04
C TYR A 8 -15.74 -2.83 24.53
N GLU A 9 -16.22 -1.66 24.12
CA GLU A 9 -16.15 -1.13 22.76
C GLU A 9 -14.94 -0.19 22.64
N THR A 10 -14.17 -0.38 21.57
CA THR A 10 -13.01 0.44 21.25
C THR A 10 -13.41 1.55 20.27
N VAL A 11 -12.89 2.75 20.51
CA VAL A 11 -13.08 3.94 19.68
C VAL A 11 -11.72 4.54 19.36
N ILE A 12 -11.38 4.58 18.08
CA ILE A 12 -10.08 5.00 17.57
C ILE A 12 -10.27 6.15 16.59
N GLY A 13 -9.43 7.17 16.71
CA GLY A 13 -9.25 8.22 15.70
C GLY A 13 -7.78 8.31 15.32
N LEU A 14 -7.49 8.54 14.04
CA LEU A 14 -6.13 8.60 13.51
C LEU A 14 -5.81 10.00 12.98
N GLU A 15 -4.61 10.46 13.29
CA GLU A 15 -4.01 11.68 12.77
C GLU A 15 -2.84 11.29 11.86
N VAL A 16 -3.07 11.39 10.56
CA VAL A 16 -2.14 10.89 9.54
C VAL A 16 -1.45 12.08 8.87
N HIS A 17 -0.13 12.11 8.91
CA HIS A 17 0.66 13.10 8.20
C HIS A 17 1.31 12.48 6.96
N VAL A 18 1.20 13.19 5.83
CA VAL A 18 1.74 12.76 4.54
C VAL A 18 2.65 13.85 3.97
N GLU A 19 3.92 13.54 3.77
CA GLU A 19 4.86 14.46 3.11
C GLU A 19 4.59 14.49 1.61
N LEU A 20 4.33 15.67 1.06
CA LEU A 20 4.07 15.84 -0.36
C LEU A 20 5.39 15.87 -1.14
N HIS A 21 5.51 15.09 -2.21
CA HIS A 21 6.74 15.01 -3.03
C HIS A 21 6.88 16.17 -4.03
N THR A 22 6.62 17.41 -3.60
CA THR A 22 6.85 18.60 -4.44
C THR A 22 8.34 18.80 -4.69
N LYS A 23 8.71 19.57 -5.72
CA LYS A 23 10.13 19.87 -6.01
C LYS A 23 10.76 20.83 -4.99
N SER A 24 9.96 21.75 -4.45
CA SER A 24 10.40 22.75 -3.48
C SER A 24 9.54 22.72 -2.22
N LYS A 25 10.08 23.25 -1.14
CA LYS A 25 9.39 23.42 0.16
C LYS A 25 8.10 24.22 0.06
N ILE A 26 7.26 24.17 1.10
CA ILE A 26 5.92 24.79 1.08
C ILE A 26 5.98 26.31 1.11
N PHE A 27 6.99 26.90 1.75
CA PHE A 27 7.10 28.35 1.94
C PHE A 27 8.41 28.97 1.41
N CYS A 28 9.27 28.18 0.75
CA CYS A 28 10.53 28.66 0.17
C CYS A 28 11.01 27.80 -1.01
N GLY A 29 12.06 28.24 -1.70
CA GLY A 29 12.60 27.57 -2.91
C GLY A 29 13.57 26.42 -2.65
N CYS A 30 13.81 26.00 -1.40
CA CYS A 30 14.71 24.88 -1.11
C CYS A 30 14.14 23.54 -1.60
N PRO A 31 15.00 22.58 -1.98
CA PRO A 31 14.57 21.24 -2.35
C PRO A 31 14.05 20.45 -1.15
N THR A 32 13.24 19.43 -1.45
CA THR A 32 12.61 18.48 -0.50
C THR A 32 13.24 17.08 -0.57
N SER A 33 14.23 16.86 -1.44
CA SER A 33 14.82 15.53 -1.65
C SER A 33 15.49 14.99 -0.38
N PHE A 34 15.31 13.69 -0.16
CA PHE A 34 15.88 12.95 0.96
C PHE A 34 17.38 12.64 0.77
N GLY A 35 18.09 12.37 1.87
CA GLY A 35 19.46 11.82 1.84
C GLY A 35 20.60 12.83 1.71
N ALA A 36 20.31 14.13 1.68
CA ALA A 36 21.35 15.16 1.65
C ALA A 36 22.10 15.28 2.99
N PRO A 37 23.37 15.78 2.99
CA PRO A 37 24.09 16.05 4.23
C PRO A 37 23.34 17.05 5.13
N PRO A 38 23.45 16.97 6.47
CA PRO A 38 22.70 17.81 7.39
C PRO A 38 22.81 19.31 7.07
N ASN A 39 21.68 20.03 7.18
CA ASN A 39 21.58 21.49 6.99
C ASN A 39 22.00 22.05 5.60
N THR A 40 22.02 21.23 4.54
CA THR A 40 22.34 21.66 3.17
C THR A 40 21.12 22.08 2.34
N HIS A 41 19.92 21.62 2.70
CA HIS A 41 18.65 21.99 2.07
C HIS A 41 17.95 23.11 2.85
N THR A 42 18.70 24.16 3.17
CA THR A 42 18.23 25.25 4.02
C THR A 42 18.38 26.62 3.37
N CYS A 43 17.61 27.60 3.83
CA CYS A 43 17.70 29.00 3.45
C CYS A 43 17.23 29.89 4.62
N PRO A 44 17.45 31.21 4.56
CA PRO A 44 16.99 32.12 5.61
C PRO A 44 15.51 31.97 5.98
N VAL A 45 14.64 31.69 5.00
CA VAL A 45 13.18 31.56 5.22
C VAL A 45 12.86 30.35 6.11
N CYS A 46 13.30 29.15 5.73
CA CYS A 46 13.00 27.95 6.52
C CYS A 46 13.78 27.91 7.84
N LEU A 47 14.91 28.62 7.94
CA LEU A 47 15.65 28.81 9.20
C LEU A 47 15.07 29.92 10.09
N GLY A 48 14.02 30.61 9.67
CA GLY A 48 13.39 31.65 10.48
C GLY A 48 14.28 32.86 10.77
N HIS A 49 15.19 33.22 9.87
CA HIS A 49 16.03 34.40 10.04
C HIS A 49 15.21 35.69 10.18
N PRO A 50 15.71 36.71 10.91
CA PRO A 50 15.00 37.99 11.02
C PRO A 50 14.73 38.63 9.64
N GLY A 51 13.49 39.07 9.41
CA GLY A 51 13.07 39.78 8.20
C GLY A 51 12.66 38.91 7.01
N VAL A 52 12.60 37.59 7.16
CA VAL A 52 12.14 36.67 6.11
C VAL A 52 10.62 36.56 6.08
N LEU A 53 10.06 36.21 4.91
CA LEU A 53 8.63 35.99 4.71
C LEU A 53 8.37 34.66 3.98
N PRO A 54 7.28 33.95 4.31
CA PRO A 54 6.87 32.73 3.62
C PRO A 54 6.26 33.03 2.24
N VAL A 55 6.51 32.16 1.26
CA VAL A 55 5.86 32.21 -0.06
C VAL A 55 5.25 30.85 -0.38
N LEU A 56 3.92 30.78 -0.40
CA LEU A 56 3.18 29.53 -0.57
C LEU A 56 3.45 28.84 -1.91
N ASN A 57 3.75 27.55 -1.84
CA ASN A 57 3.95 26.68 -2.99
C ASN A 57 2.62 26.28 -3.63
N LYS A 58 2.39 26.71 -4.87
CA LYS A 58 1.17 26.40 -5.64
C LYS A 58 0.96 24.89 -5.84
N GLN A 59 2.03 24.12 -6.08
CA GLN A 59 1.91 22.67 -6.29
C GLN A 59 1.48 21.96 -5.01
N ALA A 60 1.94 22.40 -3.83
CA ALA A 60 1.50 21.85 -2.55
C ALA A 60 -0.02 22.03 -2.35
N VAL A 61 -0.57 23.18 -2.72
CA VAL A 61 -2.02 23.43 -2.72
C VAL A 61 -2.75 22.49 -3.68
N GLU A 62 -2.27 22.37 -4.92
CA GLU A 62 -2.88 21.49 -5.92
C GLU A 62 -2.86 20.01 -5.47
N TYR A 63 -1.78 19.57 -4.82
CA TYR A 63 -1.66 18.22 -4.27
C TYR A 63 -2.59 18.00 -3.08
N ALA A 64 -2.70 18.96 -2.17
CA ALA A 64 -3.64 18.89 -1.06
C ALA A 64 -5.09 18.86 -1.53
N MET A 65 -5.46 19.67 -2.52
CA MET A 65 -6.78 19.62 -3.16
C MET A 65 -7.03 18.26 -3.82
N LYS A 66 -6.04 17.73 -4.53
CA LYS A 66 -6.11 16.41 -5.19
C LYS A 66 -6.36 15.29 -4.16
N ALA A 67 -5.57 15.27 -3.10
CA ALA A 67 -5.71 14.33 -2.00
C ALA A 67 -7.09 14.46 -1.31
N ALA A 68 -7.51 15.67 -0.99
CA ALA A 68 -8.80 15.92 -0.35
C ALA A 68 -9.98 15.46 -1.23
N MET A 69 -9.95 15.75 -2.54
CA MET A 69 -10.99 15.27 -3.47
C MET A 69 -11.00 13.75 -3.59
N ALA A 70 -9.82 13.11 -3.59
CA ALA A 70 -9.70 11.65 -3.65
C ALA A 70 -10.17 10.96 -2.36
N LEU A 71 -10.18 11.69 -1.25
CA LEU A 71 -10.75 11.30 0.04
C LEU A 71 -12.22 11.75 0.21
N ASN A 72 -12.86 12.13 -0.90
CA ASN A 72 -14.25 12.58 -0.95
C ASN A 72 -14.58 13.80 -0.09
N CYS A 73 -13.57 14.60 0.29
CA CYS A 73 -13.77 15.82 1.08
C CYS A 73 -14.46 16.91 0.26
N GLN A 74 -15.17 17.79 0.96
CA GLN A 74 -15.64 19.07 0.47
C GLN A 74 -14.47 20.04 0.44
N ILE A 75 -14.17 20.61 -0.74
CA ILE A 75 -13.05 21.53 -0.91
C ILE A 75 -13.47 22.95 -0.58
N ALA A 76 -12.69 23.62 0.26
CA ALA A 76 -12.93 25.00 0.64
C ALA A 76 -12.89 25.94 -0.57
N THR A 77 -13.78 26.94 -0.61
CA THR A 77 -13.67 28.06 -1.57
C THR A 77 -12.75 29.16 -1.01
N GLU A 78 -12.78 29.37 0.30
CA GLU A 78 -11.84 30.26 1.00
C GLU A 78 -11.03 29.45 2.00
N SER A 79 -9.71 29.60 1.95
CA SER A 79 -8.80 28.94 2.88
C SER A 79 -7.72 29.91 3.33
N LYS A 80 -7.13 29.67 4.50
CA LYS A 80 -6.06 30.51 5.06
C LYS A 80 -5.07 29.67 5.85
N PHE A 81 -3.90 30.25 6.09
CA PHE A 81 -2.89 29.70 6.98
C PHE A 81 -2.94 30.39 8.34
N ASP A 82 -2.49 29.68 9.36
CA ASP A 82 -2.46 30.05 10.76
C ASP A 82 -1.11 29.68 11.37
N ARG A 83 -0.72 30.38 12.43
CA ARG A 83 0.48 30.04 13.21
C ARG A 83 0.10 29.17 14.40
N LYS A 84 0.63 27.96 14.46
CA LYS A 84 0.63 27.07 15.63
C LYS A 84 1.89 27.37 16.45
N ASN A 85 1.76 28.11 17.54
CA ASN A 85 2.92 28.62 18.29
C ASN A 85 3.42 27.59 19.31
N TYR A 86 4.67 27.17 19.19
CA TYR A 86 5.34 26.32 20.18
C TYR A 86 6.86 26.43 20.06
N PHE A 87 7.56 26.27 21.18
CA PHE A 87 9.01 26.29 21.22
C PHE A 87 9.55 24.87 21.22
N TYR A 88 10.28 24.51 20.18
CA TYR A 88 11.04 23.26 20.13
C TYR A 88 12.26 23.43 19.21
N PRO A 89 13.42 22.79 19.49
CA PRO A 89 14.66 23.09 18.76
C PRO A 89 14.61 22.79 17.26
N ASP A 90 13.72 21.90 16.81
CA ASP A 90 13.49 21.59 15.39
C ASP A 90 12.51 22.54 14.67
N SER A 91 11.93 23.49 15.41
CA SER A 91 10.99 24.51 14.92
C SER A 91 11.65 25.90 15.01
N PRO A 92 12.46 26.28 14.00
CA PRO A 92 13.32 27.46 14.10
C PRO A 92 12.55 28.78 14.19
N LYS A 93 11.30 28.82 13.74
CA LYS A 93 10.43 30.00 13.78
C LYS A 93 9.71 30.18 15.13
N ALA A 94 9.78 29.18 16.03
CA ALA A 94 8.95 29.07 17.23
C ALA A 94 7.42 29.07 16.98
N TYR A 95 7.04 28.82 15.73
CA TYR A 95 5.70 28.51 15.28
C TYR A 95 5.79 27.68 14.01
N GLN A 96 4.80 26.82 13.80
CA GLN A 96 4.58 26.10 12.55
C GLN A 96 3.44 26.79 11.80
N ILE A 97 3.66 27.08 10.52
CA ILE A 97 2.58 27.54 9.64
C ILE A 97 1.74 26.30 9.27
N SER A 98 0.48 26.31 9.68
CA SER A 98 -0.50 25.24 9.49
C SER A 98 -1.86 25.87 9.13
N GLN A 99 -2.97 25.16 9.23
CA GLN A 99 -4.32 25.72 9.08
C GLN A 99 -5.19 25.30 10.23
N TYR A 100 -5.96 26.23 10.79
CA TYR A 100 -6.82 25.94 11.93
C TYR A 100 -8.29 25.80 11.51
N ASP A 101 -9.02 26.90 11.32
CA ASP A 101 -10.47 26.92 11.08
C ASP A 101 -10.91 26.89 9.60
N LYS A 102 -9.98 27.06 8.65
CA LYS A 102 -10.30 26.97 7.20
C LYS A 102 -9.34 26.04 6.45
N PRO A 103 -9.38 24.72 6.71
CA PRO A 103 -8.53 23.73 6.03
C PRO A 103 -8.87 23.62 4.53
N ILE A 104 -8.06 22.88 3.77
CA ILE A 104 -8.29 22.66 2.33
C ILE A 104 -9.53 21.80 2.08
N GLY A 105 -9.71 20.75 2.86
CA GLY A 105 -10.83 19.82 2.73
C GLY A 105 -11.44 19.45 4.07
N GLU A 106 -12.77 19.28 4.09
CA GLU A 106 -13.53 18.86 5.27
C GLU A 106 -14.58 17.80 4.90
N HIS A 107 -15.06 17.05 5.89
CA HIS A 107 -16.21 16.15 5.76
C HIS A 107 -16.05 15.11 4.62
N GLY A 108 -14.87 14.51 4.54
CA GLY A 108 -14.57 13.41 3.63
C GLY A 108 -14.94 12.06 4.21
N TRP A 109 -14.62 11.01 3.47
CA TRP A 109 -14.79 9.63 3.89
C TRP A 109 -14.04 8.67 2.98
N ILE A 110 -13.66 7.51 3.52
CA ILE A 110 -13.18 6.36 2.75
C ILE A 110 -13.87 5.08 3.22
N ASP A 111 -13.98 4.10 2.32
CA ASP A 111 -14.51 2.79 2.64
C ASP A 111 -13.33 1.81 2.90
N ILE A 112 -13.38 1.11 4.03
CA ILE A 112 -12.44 0.04 4.40
C ILE A 112 -13.15 -1.32 4.38
N GLU A 113 -12.41 -2.40 4.22
CA GLU A 113 -12.94 -3.76 4.25
C GLU A 113 -12.19 -4.60 5.27
N VAL A 114 -12.90 -5.13 6.26
CA VAL A 114 -12.35 -6.00 7.32
C VAL A 114 -13.30 -7.17 7.50
N GLY A 115 -12.77 -8.40 7.47
CA GLY A 115 -13.60 -9.61 7.64
C GLY A 115 -14.71 -9.80 6.61
N GLY A 116 -14.56 -9.22 5.40
CA GLY A 116 -15.57 -9.24 4.35
C GLY A 116 -16.71 -8.24 4.54
N VAL A 117 -16.62 -7.36 5.53
CA VAL A 117 -17.57 -6.27 5.77
C VAL A 117 -16.95 -4.95 5.34
N THR A 118 -17.66 -4.20 4.52
CA THR A 118 -17.29 -2.83 4.15
C THR A 118 -17.83 -1.85 5.18
N LYS A 119 -16.97 -0.97 5.68
CA LYS A 119 -17.32 0.08 6.63
C LYS A 119 -16.81 1.43 6.12
N ARG A 120 -17.65 2.46 6.21
CA ARG A 120 -17.27 3.82 5.90
C ARG A 120 -16.67 4.50 7.12
N ILE A 121 -15.52 5.14 6.93
CA ILE A 121 -14.83 5.92 7.96
C ILE A 121 -14.83 7.38 7.52
N GLY A 122 -15.37 8.27 8.35
CA GLY A 122 -15.36 9.70 8.12
C GLY A 122 -13.95 10.30 8.21
N ILE A 123 -13.74 11.37 7.45
CA ILE A 123 -12.54 12.21 7.54
C ILE A 123 -13.02 13.60 7.91
N THR A 124 -12.66 14.04 9.11
CA THR A 124 -13.04 15.37 9.62
C THR A 124 -12.45 16.46 8.73
N ARG A 125 -11.14 16.36 8.45
CA ARG A 125 -10.38 17.41 7.74
C ARG A 125 -9.12 16.90 7.07
N LEU A 126 -8.69 17.64 6.05
CA LEU A 126 -7.36 17.59 5.45
C LEU A 126 -6.85 19.01 5.31
N HIS A 127 -5.67 19.28 5.88
CA HIS A 127 -5.06 20.61 5.85
C HIS A 127 -3.57 20.57 5.54
N LEU A 128 -3.05 21.71 5.08
CA LEU A 128 -1.64 21.89 4.79
C LEU A 128 -0.87 22.43 5.98
N GLU A 129 0.35 21.97 6.15
CA GLU A 129 1.31 22.55 7.06
C GLU A 129 2.74 22.35 6.58
N GLU A 130 3.68 22.99 7.27
CA GLU A 130 5.10 22.71 7.09
C GLU A 130 5.60 21.68 8.10
N ASP A 131 6.49 20.80 7.68
CA ASP A 131 7.13 19.89 8.61
C ASP A 131 8.23 20.56 9.45
N ALA A 132 8.52 19.96 10.60
CA ALA A 132 9.61 20.34 11.48
C ALA A 132 10.93 19.66 11.09
N GLY A 133 12.03 20.11 11.70
CA GLY A 133 13.35 19.51 11.54
C GLY A 133 13.44 18.12 12.18
N LYS A 134 14.64 17.54 12.13
CA LYS A 134 14.94 16.27 12.79
C LYS A 134 15.86 16.52 13.99
N LEU A 135 15.53 15.90 15.12
CA LEU A 135 16.41 15.81 16.28
C LEU A 135 17.05 14.44 16.37
N THR A 136 18.37 14.42 16.56
CA THR A 136 19.10 13.20 16.91
C THR A 136 19.73 13.41 18.28
N HIS A 137 19.28 12.64 19.27
CA HIS A 137 19.86 12.68 20.60
C HIS A 137 21.20 11.94 20.60
N VAL A 138 22.23 12.58 21.17
CA VAL A 138 23.55 11.96 21.26
C VAL A 138 23.54 10.91 22.37
N ASP A 139 24.26 9.79 22.16
CA ASP A 139 24.42 8.75 23.16
C ASP A 139 24.90 9.34 24.50
N GLY A 140 24.23 8.92 25.59
CA GLY A 140 24.44 9.49 26.92
C GLY A 140 23.62 10.76 27.23
N GLY A 141 22.85 11.29 26.27
CA GLY A 141 21.80 12.28 26.51
C GLY A 141 22.27 13.71 26.84
N TYR A 142 23.55 14.02 26.65
CA TYR A 142 24.12 15.34 27.00
C TYR A 142 23.86 16.43 25.96
N ALA A 143 23.48 16.05 24.72
CA ALA A 143 23.21 16.96 23.63
C ALA A 143 22.21 16.36 22.64
N SER A 144 21.59 17.24 21.84
CA SER A 144 20.79 16.86 20.68
C SER A 144 21.29 17.63 19.46
N LEU A 145 21.44 16.94 18.34
CA LEU A 145 21.83 17.51 17.06
C LEU A 145 20.57 17.84 16.27
N VAL A 146 20.52 19.04 15.69
CA VAL A 146 19.40 19.52 14.90
C VAL A 146 19.76 19.51 13.42
N ASP A 147 18.93 18.86 12.61
CA ASP A 147 19.00 18.92 11.15
C ASP A 147 17.73 19.58 10.59
N PHE A 148 17.93 20.75 9.97
CA PHE A 148 16.87 21.57 9.40
C PHE A 148 16.57 21.27 7.92
N ASN A 149 17.21 20.24 7.32
CA ASN A 149 16.92 19.84 5.95
C ASN A 149 15.42 19.61 5.69
N ARG A 150 14.70 19.06 6.68
CA ARG A 150 13.27 18.76 6.57
C ARG A 150 12.33 19.94 6.92
N VAL A 151 12.82 20.98 7.61
CA VAL A 151 11.97 22.13 7.98
C VAL A 151 11.39 22.76 6.73
N GLY A 152 10.07 22.90 6.65
CA GLY A 152 9.41 23.51 5.50
C GLY A 152 9.05 22.53 4.39
N THR A 153 9.31 21.22 4.53
CA THR A 153 8.75 20.22 3.61
C THR A 153 7.22 20.29 3.67
N PRO A 154 6.48 20.30 2.54
CA PRO A 154 5.04 20.38 2.60
C PRO A 154 4.45 19.10 3.16
N LEU A 155 3.50 19.26 4.07
CA LEU A 155 2.84 18.19 4.78
C LEU A 155 1.34 18.39 4.67
N ILE A 156 0.58 17.31 4.48
CA ILE A 156 -0.85 17.31 4.74
C ILE A 156 -1.13 16.50 6.00
N GLU A 157 -1.98 17.04 6.88
CA GLU A 157 -2.50 16.32 8.03
C GLU A 157 -3.97 15.96 7.77
N ILE A 158 -4.26 14.67 7.87
CA ILE A 158 -5.55 14.03 7.62
C ILE A 158 -6.05 13.48 8.96
N VAL A 159 -7.14 14.05 9.45
CA VAL A 159 -7.74 13.66 10.73
C VAL A 159 -9.01 12.88 10.46
N SER A 160 -9.05 11.63 10.91
CA SER A 160 -10.26 10.80 10.82
C SER A 160 -11.30 11.23 11.85
N GLU A 161 -12.56 10.95 11.55
CA GLU A 161 -13.57 10.83 12.60
C GLU A 161 -13.21 9.64 13.52
N PRO A 162 -13.68 9.62 14.78
CA PRO A 162 -13.45 8.52 15.71
C PRO A 162 -14.37 7.32 15.40
N ASP A 163 -14.43 6.90 14.14
CA ASP A 163 -15.33 5.85 13.65
C ASP A 163 -14.71 4.44 13.70
N LEU A 164 -13.40 4.33 13.93
CA LEU A 164 -12.67 3.06 13.91
C LEU A 164 -12.92 2.31 15.23
N ASN A 165 -13.29 1.03 15.13
CA ASN A 165 -13.67 0.21 16.29
C ASN A 165 -12.73 -0.95 16.58
N SER A 166 -11.68 -1.15 15.78
CA SER A 166 -10.66 -2.14 16.10
C SER A 166 -9.28 -1.73 15.56
N PRO A 167 -8.19 -2.29 16.12
CA PRO A 167 -6.85 -2.14 15.58
C PRO A 167 -6.71 -2.60 14.12
N GLU A 168 -7.45 -3.63 13.71
CA GLU A 168 -7.48 -4.12 12.32
C GLU A 168 -8.12 -3.10 11.38
N GLU A 169 -9.23 -2.46 11.80
CA GLU A 169 -9.83 -1.37 11.04
C GLU A 169 -8.86 -0.19 10.88
N ALA A 170 -8.13 0.16 11.95
CA ALA A 170 -7.13 1.23 11.90
C ALA A 170 -6.01 0.93 10.90
N ARG A 171 -5.55 -0.33 10.85
CA ARG A 171 -4.60 -0.76 9.82
C ARG A 171 -5.19 -0.68 8.40
N ALA A 172 -6.41 -1.18 8.20
CA ALA A 172 -7.06 -1.15 6.90
C ALA A 172 -7.29 0.29 6.39
N TYR A 173 -7.62 1.21 7.30
CA TYR A 173 -7.71 2.64 7.03
C TYR A 173 -6.37 3.21 6.54
N LEU A 174 -5.27 2.94 7.25
CA LEU A 174 -3.94 3.42 6.85
C LEU A 174 -3.48 2.86 5.51
N GLU A 175 -3.73 1.57 5.26
CA GLU A 175 -3.44 0.93 3.97
C GLU A 175 -4.25 1.57 2.84
N LYS A 176 -5.52 1.91 3.07
CA LYS A 176 -6.37 2.60 2.11
C LYS A 176 -5.90 4.04 1.84
N ILE A 177 -5.58 4.81 2.88
CA ILE A 177 -5.01 6.16 2.74
C ILE A 177 -3.74 6.10 1.91
N LYS A 178 -2.81 5.19 2.24
CA LYS A 178 -1.58 4.97 1.47
C LYS A 178 -1.88 4.73 0.01
N ALA A 179 -2.75 3.76 -0.31
CA ALA A 179 -3.10 3.44 -1.69
C ALA A 179 -3.66 4.65 -2.44
N ILE A 180 -4.59 5.41 -1.83
CA ILE A 180 -5.18 6.59 -2.47
C ILE A 180 -4.12 7.67 -2.74
N MET A 181 -3.21 7.94 -1.79
CA MET A 181 -2.13 8.91 -1.98
C MET A 181 -1.16 8.50 -3.09
N GLN A 182 -0.77 7.21 -3.16
CA GLN A 182 0.07 6.69 -4.24
C GLN A 182 -0.62 6.80 -5.59
N TYR A 183 -1.92 6.48 -5.66
CA TYR A 183 -2.68 6.62 -6.89
C TYR A 183 -2.76 8.07 -7.35
N CYS A 184 -2.88 9.00 -6.42
CA CYS A 184 -2.89 10.42 -6.73
C CYS A 184 -1.51 10.96 -7.14
N ASP A 185 -0.42 10.22 -6.95
CA ASP A 185 0.94 10.66 -7.24
C ASP A 185 1.25 11.99 -6.55
N VAL A 186 0.95 12.05 -5.25
CA VAL A 186 1.19 13.24 -4.40
C VAL A 186 2.26 13.00 -3.33
N SER A 187 2.55 11.75 -2.99
CA SER A 187 3.53 11.33 -1.98
C SER A 187 3.96 9.88 -2.21
N ASP A 188 5.20 9.56 -1.82
CA ASP A 188 5.72 8.19 -1.83
C ASP A 188 5.11 7.32 -0.70
N VAL A 189 4.55 7.96 0.34
CA VAL A 189 3.84 7.37 1.50
C VAL A 189 4.50 6.12 2.09
N LYS A 190 5.75 6.27 2.48
CA LYS A 190 6.57 5.26 3.15
C LYS A 190 6.74 5.62 4.61
N MET A 191 6.33 4.73 5.52
CA MET A 191 6.48 5.00 6.96
C MET A 191 7.93 4.88 7.41
N GLU A 192 8.67 3.96 6.80
CA GLU A 192 10.08 3.69 7.05
C GLU A 192 11.00 4.85 6.66
N GLU A 193 10.61 5.63 5.65
CA GLU A 193 11.31 6.86 5.23
C GLU A 193 10.72 8.11 5.91
N GLY A 194 9.60 7.97 6.63
CA GLY A 194 8.93 9.05 7.38
C GLY A 194 7.96 9.91 6.56
N SER A 195 7.78 9.62 5.26
CA SER A 195 6.86 10.34 4.38
C SER A 195 5.38 10.01 4.65
N LEU A 196 5.11 8.97 5.44
CA LEU A 196 3.81 8.70 6.07
C LEU A 196 4.00 8.52 7.58
N ARG A 197 3.28 9.29 8.38
CA ARG A 197 3.28 9.19 9.85
C ARG A 197 1.87 9.08 10.36
N CYS A 198 1.69 8.40 11.50
CA CYS A 198 0.40 8.27 12.14
C CYS A 198 0.56 8.39 13.66
N ASP A 199 -0.21 9.28 14.25
CA ASP A 199 -0.51 9.28 15.67
C ASP A 199 -1.92 8.73 15.87
N ALA A 200 -2.10 7.90 16.90
CA ALA A 200 -3.35 7.18 17.11
C ALA A 200 -3.98 7.59 18.45
N ASN A 201 -5.23 7.99 18.41
CA ASN A 201 -6.03 8.30 19.57
C ASN A 201 -6.95 7.12 19.87
N VAL A 202 -6.89 6.58 21.08
CA VAL A 202 -7.72 5.43 21.46
C VAL A 202 -8.39 5.65 22.81
N SER A 203 -9.63 5.21 22.88
CA SER A 203 -10.41 5.14 24.10
C SER A 203 -11.29 3.90 24.06
N ILE A 204 -11.47 3.25 25.21
CA ILE A 204 -12.46 2.17 25.35
C ILE A 204 -13.60 2.60 26.27
N ARG A 205 -14.77 2.00 26.08
CA ARG A 205 -15.94 2.19 26.94
C ARG A 205 -16.69 0.87 27.14
N PRO A 206 -17.36 0.63 28.27
CA PRO A 206 -18.26 -0.51 28.42
C PRO A 206 -19.32 -0.54 27.31
N VAL A 207 -19.65 -1.74 26.81
CA VAL A 207 -20.70 -1.91 25.78
C VAL A 207 -22.02 -1.26 26.22
N GLY A 208 -22.64 -0.50 25.31
CA GLY A 208 -23.90 0.20 25.54
C GLY A 208 -23.80 1.54 26.28
N GLN A 209 -22.60 1.96 26.70
CA GLN A 209 -22.39 3.30 27.25
C GLN A 209 -22.20 4.33 26.11
N GLU A 210 -23.00 5.39 26.08
CA GLU A 210 -22.89 6.41 25.02
C GLU A 210 -21.63 7.28 25.19
N LYS A 211 -21.31 7.66 26.43
CA LYS A 211 -20.19 8.57 26.72
C LYS A 211 -18.86 7.88 26.45
N LEU A 212 -18.02 8.50 25.61
CA LEU A 212 -16.64 8.07 25.37
C LEU A 212 -15.82 8.06 26.67
N GLY A 213 -14.90 7.10 26.76
CA GLY A 213 -13.94 7.01 27.86
C GLY A 213 -12.86 8.09 27.79
N THR A 214 -11.87 7.99 28.68
CA THR A 214 -10.67 8.84 28.59
C THR A 214 -9.83 8.41 27.39
N ARG A 215 -9.34 9.39 26.62
CA ARG A 215 -8.49 9.17 25.45
C ARG A 215 -7.02 9.14 25.83
N THR A 216 -6.28 8.16 25.30
CA THR A 216 -4.81 8.19 25.24
C THR A 216 -4.35 8.39 23.81
N GLU A 217 -3.18 9.00 23.65
CA GLU A 217 -2.57 9.30 22.36
C GLU A 217 -1.29 8.49 22.22
N LEU A 218 -1.24 7.56 21.27
CA LEU A 218 -0.06 6.79 20.93
C LEU A 218 0.71 7.51 19.82
N LYS A 219 2.02 7.66 20.04
CA LYS A 219 2.99 8.19 19.08
C LYS A 219 4.11 7.19 18.79
N ASN A 220 4.93 7.52 17.81
CA ASN A 220 6.15 6.77 17.43
C ASN A 220 5.86 5.35 16.90
N MET A 221 4.86 5.23 16.02
CA MET A 221 4.54 3.98 15.32
C MET A 221 5.02 4.09 13.87
N ASN A 222 6.11 3.40 13.55
CA ASN A 222 6.82 3.54 12.26
C ASN A 222 6.41 2.49 11.22
N SER A 223 5.37 1.70 11.49
CA SER A 223 4.82 0.71 10.54
C SER A 223 3.34 0.46 10.81
N PHE A 224 2.58 0.02 9.80
CA PHE A 224 1.17 -0.34 9.98
C PHE A 224 0.97 -1.47 11.00
N ARG A 225 1.90 -2.42 11.02
CA ARG A 225 1.93 -3.48 12.04
C ARG A 225 2.21 -2.91 13.42
N GLY A 226 3.09 -1.91 13.52
CA GLY A 226 3.37 -1.19 14.76
C GLY A 226 2.15 -0.44 15.29
N VAL A 227 1.39 0.22 14.41
CA VAL A 227 0.12 0.87 14.76
C VAL A 227 -0.89 -0.14 15.30
N GLN A 228 -1.12 -1.23 14.57
CA GLN A 228 -2.05 -2.27 14.98
C GLN A 228 -1.68 -2.84 16.37
N LYS A 229 -0.43 -3.27 16.55
CA LYS A 229 0.04 -3.83 17.83
C LYS A 229 0.01 -2.82 18.98
N GLY A 230 0.32 -1.56 18.69
CA GLY A 230 0.26 -0.49 19.69
C GLY A 230 -1.17 -0.29 20.20
N LEU A 231 -2.13 -0.26 19.28
CA LEU A 231 -3.55 -0.16 19.60
C LEU A 231 -4.08 -1.40 20.35
N GLU A 232 -3.73 -2.62 19.90
CA GLU A 232 -4.07 -3.87 20.61
C GLU A 232 -3.54 -3.86 22.06
N TYR A 233 -2.29 -3.44 22.27
CA TYR A 233 -1.71 -3.35 23.60
C TYR A 233 -2.43 -2.31 24.47
N GLU A 234 -2.73 -1.13 23.91
CA GLU A 234 -3.37 -0.06 24.65
C GLU A 234 -4.82 -0.38 25.01
N GLU A 235 -5.56 -1.06 24.14
CA GLU A 235 -6.90 -1.58 24.42
C GLU A 235 -6.88 -2.50 25.65
N ILE A 236 -5.96 -3.48 25.65
CA ILE A 236 -5.78 -4.41 26.79
C ILE A 236 -5.38 -3.67 28.06
N ARG A 237 -4.48 -2.67 27.95
CA ARG A 237 -4.02 -1.88 29.08
C ARG A 237 -5.16 -1.08 29.70
N GLN A 238 -5.94 -0.35 28.88
CA GLN A 238 -7.08 0.42 29.37
C GLN A 238 -8.12 -0.51 30.01
N ALA A 239 -8.40 -1.67 29.41
CA ALA A 239 -9.35 -2.64 29.96
C ALA A 239 -8.90 -3.14 31.34
N ALA A 240 -7.61 -3.44 31.52
CA ALA A 240 -7.07 -3.86 32.81
C ALA A 240 -7.17 -2.76 33.89
N VAL A 241 -6.98 -1.48 33.52
CA VAL A 241 -7.18 -0.35 34.44
C VAL A 241 -8.66 -0.24 34.85
N LEU A 242 -9.59 -0.32 33.90
CA LEU A 242 -11.02 -0.21 34.20
C LEU A 242 -11.56 -1.41 34.99
N ASP A 243 -11.12 -2.63 34.67
CA ASP A 243 -11.53 -3.86 35.37
C ASP A 243 -11.01 -3.91 36.82
N SER A 244 -9.92 -3.20 37.12
CA SER A 244 -9.39 -3.02 38.47
C SER A 244 -10.01 -1.83 39.22
N GLU A 245 -11.11 -1.27 38.69
CA GLU A 245 -11.81 -0.10 39.23
C GLU A 245 -10.91 1.16 39.28
N GLY A 246 -9.85 1.18 38.48
CA GLY A 246 -8.99 2.34 38.28
C GLY A 246 -9.55 3.31 37.24
N THR A 247 -8.85 4.43 37.08
CA THR A 247 -9.22 5.49 36.12
C THR A 247 -8.14 5.63 35.05
N VAL A 248 -8.52 5.52 33.78
CA VAL A 248 -7.63 5.87 32.66
C VAL A 248 -7.39 7.38 32.68
N VAL A 249 -6.12 7.78 32.71
CA VAL A 249 -5.69 9.18 32.67
C VAL A 249 -5.35 9.59 31.23
N GLN A 250 -5.54 10.86 30.91
CA GLN A 250 -5.17 11.37 29.59
C GLN A 250 -3.65 11.56 29.51
N GLU A 251 -3.01 10.76 28.68
CA GLU A 251 -1.54 10.74 28.54
C GLU A 251 -1.13 10.58 27.08
N THR A 252 0.07 11.07 26.76
CA THR A 252 0.75 10.76 25.51
C THR A 252 1.71 9.60 25.77
N LEU A 253 1.51 8.52 25.03
CA LEU A 253 2.26 7.27 25.10
C LEU A 253 3.17 7.15 23.88
N ARG A 254 4.34 6.52 24.04
CA ARG A 254 5.16 6.05 22.91
C ARG A 254 5.05 4.54 22.79
N TRP A 255 4.99 4.06 21.56
CA TRP A 255 5.17 2.64 21.26
C TRP A 255 6.67 2.26 21.30
N ASP A 256 7.02 1.24 22.09
CA ASP A 256 8.34 0.62 22.10
C ASP A 256 8.27 -0.72 21.39
N GLU A 257 8.77 -0.76 20.16
CA GLU A 257 8.70 -1.94 19.29
C GLU A 257 9.59 -3.10 19.79
N ALA A 258 10.68 -2.81 20.49
CA ALA A 258 11.58 -3.83 21.03
C ALA A 258 10.96 -4.54 22.24
N GLN A 259 10.22 -3.81 23.06
CA GLN A 259 9.55 -4.35 24.25
C GLN A 259 8.10 -4.77 24.00
N GLY A 260 7.51 -4.34 22.88
CA GLY A 260 6.11 -4.64 22.53
C GLY A 260 5.10 -4.02 23.50
N LYS A 261 5.37 -2.80 23.99
CA LYS A 261 4.52 -2.13 25.00
C LYS A 261 4.46 -0.62 24.80
N THR A 262 3.43 0.01 25.37
CA THR A 262 3.33 1.47 25.48
C THR A 262 4.07 1.99 26.71
N ILE A 263 4.77 3.12 26.57
CA ILE A 263 5.49 3.81 27.65
C ILE A 263 4.95 5.23 27.76
N SER A 264 4.57 5.65 28.98
CA SER A 264 4.11 7.02 29.21
C SER A 264 5.24 8.02 28.99
N MET A 265 4.99 9.04 28.17
CA MET A 265 5.93 10.15 27.94
C MET A 265 5.62 11.34 28.85
N ARG A 266 4.34 11.71 28.94
CA ARG A 266 3.87 12.86 29.72
C ARG A 266 2.39 12.71 30.07
N SER A 267 2.01 13.14 31.27
CA SER A 267 0.61 13.43 31.62
C SER A 267 0.18 14.72 30.93
N LYS A 268 -1.00 14.73 30.30
CA LYS A 268 -1.61 15.97 29.80
C LYS A 268 -2.34 16.65 30.96
N GLU A 269 -1.61 17.21 31.91
CA GLU A 269 -2.20 17.98 33.02
C GLU A 269 -2.77 19.33 32.56
N GLU A 270 -2.33 19.85 31.41
CA GLU A 270 -2.87 21.05 30.75
C GLU A 270 -3.00 20.83 29.24
N ALA A 271 -4.11 21.27 28.63
CA ALA A 271 -4.22 21.33 27.17
C ALA A 271 -3.21 22.38 26.65
N HIS A 272 -2.36 22.01 25.69
CA HIS A 272 -1.38 22.94 25.15
C HIS A 272 -2.06 24.13 24.46
N ASP A 273 -1.87 25.33 25.00
CA ASP A 273 -2.30 26.57 24.35
C ASP A 273 -1.31 26.94 23.22
N TYR A 274 -1.59 26.41 22.03
CA TYR A 274 -0.83 26.73 20.81
C TYR A 274 -1.07 28.14 20.28
N ARG A 275 -1.97 28.93 20.91
CA ARG A 275 -2.25 30.34 20.56
C ARG A 275 -2.45 30.53 19.06
N TYR A 276 -3.29 29.72 18.44
CA TYR A 276 -3.56 29.81 17.00
C TYR A 276 -4.06 31.20 16.61
N PHE A 277 -3.47 31.77 15.56
CA PHE A 277 -3.98 32.99 14.93
C PHE A 277 -3.66 32.99 13.42
N PRO A 278 -4.45 33.70 12.58
CA PRO A 278 -4.21 33.80 11.14
C PRO A 278 -2.82 34.34 10.84
N ASP A 279 -2.09 33.70 9.93
CA ASP A 279 -0.76 34.16 9.55
C ASP A 279 -0.87 35.47 8.74
N PRO A 280 -0.36 36.61 9.24
CA PRO A 280 -0.48 37.89 8.56
C PRO A 280 0.41 38.02 7.33
N ASP A 281 1.45 37.16 7.21
CA ASP A 281 2.41 37.22 6.11
C ASP A 281 1.88 36.49 4.86
N LEU A 282 0.82 35.70 5.00
CA LEU A 282 0.17 34.96 3.90
C LEU A 282 -1.23 35.51 3.64
N VAL A 283 -1.48 35.84 2.38
CA VAL A 283 -2.83 36.24 1.94
C VAL A 283 -3.80 35.07 2.01
N ARG A 284 -5.09 35.40 2.16
CA ARG A 284 -6.16 34.40 2.07
C ARG A 284 -6.20 33.82 0.66
N MET A 285 -6.43 32.52 0.58
CA MET A 285 -6.55 31.80 -0.66
C MET A 285 -8.02 31.69 -1.08
N TYR A 286 -8.29 32.03 -2.35
CA TYR A 286 -9.57 31.80 -2.98
C TYR A 286 -9.41 30.68 -4.02
N ILE A 287 -10.06 29.55 -3.77
CA ILE A 287 -10.05 28.39 -4.64
C ILE A 287 -11.35 28.42 -5.44
N ASP A 288 -11.28 29.00 -6.65
CA ASP A 288 -12.42 29.06 -7.56
C ASP A 288 -12.77 27.69 -8.16
N ASP A 289 -13.95 27.61 -8.77
CA ASP A 289 -14.47 26.35 -9.32
C ASP A 289 -13.70 25.88 -10.57
N GLU A 290 -13.07 26.79 -11.32
CA GLU A 290 -12.22 26.43 -12.47
C GLU A 290 -10.96 25.70 -11.98
N TRP A 291 -10.34 26.20 -10.91
CA TRP A 291 -9.19 25.55 -10.28
C TRP A 291 -9.59 24.20 -9.69
N LYS A 292 -10.73 24.10 -8.99
CA LYS A 292 -11.26 22.81 -8.50
C LYS A 292 -11.47 21.82 -9.65
N ALA A 293 -12.07 22.25 -10.76
CA ALA A 293 -12.31 21.40 -11.91
C ALA A 293 -11.01 20.92 -12.56
N ARG A 294 -10.01 21.80 -12.70
CA ARG A 294 -8.68 21.45 -13.24
C ARG A 294 -7.99 20.40 -12.39
N VAL A 295 -8.00 20.55 -11.06
CA VAL A 295 -7.40 19.56 -10.15
C VAL A 295 -8.18 18.25 -10.17
N ARG A 296 -9.52 18.29 -10.17
CA ARG A 296 -10.37 17.11 -10.24
C ARG A 296 -10.10 16.27 -11.50
N ALA A 297 -9.91 16.92 -12.64
CA ALA A 297 -9.59 16.24 -13.90
C ALA A 297 -8.21 15.54 -13.90
N SER A 298 -7.32 15.88 -12.97
CA SER A 298 -6.01 15.24 -12.81
C SER A 298 -6.02 13.99 -11.92
N ILE A 299 -7.15 13.70 -11.26
CA ILE A 299 -7.29 12.53 -10.38
C ILE A 299 -7.50 11.29 -11.26
N PRO A 300 -6.62 10.28 -11.19
CA PRO A 300 -6.81 9.05 -11.95
C PRO A 300 -7.92 8.19 -11.35
N GLU A 301 -8.29 7.13 -12.06
CA GLU A 301 -9.19 6.11 -11.52
C GLU A 301 -8.60 5.51 -10.24
N LEU A 302 -9.25 5.77 -9.10
CA LEU A 302 -8.81 5.39 -7.76
C LEU A 302 -8.98 3.88 -7.49
N PRO A 303 -8.34 3.33 -6.43
CA PRO A 303 -8.33 1.89 -6.17
C PRO A 303 -9.71 1.23 -6.12
N ASP A 304 -10.69 1.84 -5.46
CA ASP A 304 -12.03 1.23 -5.30
C ASP A 304 -12.82 1.22 -6.62
N ALA A 305 -12.70 2.29 -7.41
CA ALA A 305 -13.27 2.35 -8.75
C ALA A 305 -12.65 1.27 -9.65
N ARG A 306 -11.31 1.12 -9.62
CA ARG A 306 -10.62 0.04 -10.34
C ARG A 306 -11.05 -1.34 -9.87
N LYS A 307 -11.15 -1.58 -8.55
CA LYS A 307 -11.56 -2.87 -7.99
C LYS A 307 -12.97 -3.25 -8.45
N ALA A 308 -13.90 -2.31 -8.38
CA ALA A 308 -15.28 -2.50 -8.84
C ALA A 308 -15.32 -2.78 -10.35
N ARG A 309 -14.53 -2.04 -11.14
CA ARG A 309 -14.42 -2.27 -12.59
C ARG A 309 -13.81 -3.63 -12.90
N TYR A 310 -12.75 -4.05 -12.23
CA TYR A 310 -12.11 -5.35 -12.46
C TYR A 310 -13.03 -6.52 -12.11
N SER A 311 -13.84 -6.36 -11.07
CA SER A 311 -14.83 -7.37 -10.69
C SER A 311 -15.98 -7.44 -11.72
N SER A 312 -16.44 -6.31 -12.23
CA SER A 312 -17.61 -6.23 -13.14
C SER A 312 -17.26 -6.50 -14.61
N GLU A 313 -16.18 -5.91 -15.13
CA GLU A 313 -15.76 -6.03 -16.54
C GLU A 313 -14.98 -7.33 -16.81
N PHE A 314 -14.12 -7.74 -15.87
CA PHE A 314 -13.22 -8.89 -16.06
C PHE A 314 -13.65 -10.14 -15.28
N GLY A 315 -14.70 -10.05 -14.45
CA GLY A 315 -15.19 -11.17 -13.66
C GLY A 315 -14.20 -11.68 -12.62
N LEU A 316 -13.25 -10.84 -12.17
CA LEU A 316 -12.28 -11.23 -11.15
C LEU A 316 -12.96 -11.37 -9.78
N PRO A 317 -12.55 -12.34 -8.96
CA PRO A 317 -12.94 -12.39 -7.55
C PRO A 317 -12.57 -11.08 -6.83
N SER A 318 -13.40 -10.66 -5.86
CA SER A 318 -13.16 -9.44 -5.07
C SER A 318 -11.76 -9.41 -4.43
N TYR A 319 -11.29 -10.57 -3.96
CA TYR A 319 -9.95 -10.72 -3.37
C TYR A 319 -8.84 -10.43 -4.38
N ASP A 320 -8.87 -11.08 -5.54
CA ASP A 320 -7.91 -10.85 -6.63
C ASP A 320 -7.90 -9.38 -7.06
N ALA A 321 -9.08 -8.80 -7.28
CA ALA A 321 -9.21 -7.40 -7.66
C ALA A 321 -8.63 -6.47 -6.58
N ALA A 322 -8.87 -6.77 -5.29
CA ALA A 322 -8.32 -5.98 -4.19
C ALA A 322 -6.80 -6.02 -4.13
N VAL A 323 -6.18 -7.19 -4.34
CA VAL A 323 -4.72 -7.33 -4.28
C VAL A 323 -4.05 -6.66 -5.49
N ILE A 324 -4.60 -6.83 -6.69
CA ILE A 324 -4.07 -6.17 -7.89
C ILE A 324 -4.19 -4.64 -7.79
N THR A 325 -5.28 -4.14 -7.21
CA THR A 325 -5.52 -2.69 -7.07
C THR A 325 -4.87 -2.07 -5.83
N ALA A 326 -4.21 -2.85 -4.98
CA ALA A 326 -3.54 -2.37 -3.78
C ALA A 326 -2.41 -1.37 -4.07
N SER A 327 -1.74 -1.47 -5.21
CA SER A 327 -0.78 -0.46 -5.68
C SER A 327 -1.09 -0.03 -7.12
N LYS A 328 -0.75 1.22 -7.43
CA LYS A 328 -0.98 1.78 -8.77
C LYS A 328 -0.17 1.04 -9.82
N ASP A 329 1.10 0.79 -9.55
CA ASP A 329 2.01 0.10 -10.48
C ASP A 329 1.51 -1.30 -10.82
N MET A 330 1.00 -2.05 -9.84
CA MET A 330 0.45 -3.38 -10.09
C MET A 330 -0.84 -3.33 -10.92
N ALA A 331 -1.71 -2.37 -10.63
CA ALA A 331 -2.94 -2.18 -11.38
C ALA A 331 -2.68 -1.72 -12.83
N ASP A 332 -1.68 -0.86 -13.05
CA ASP A 332 -1.26 -0.42 -14.38
C ASP A 332 -0.59 -1.57 -15.15
N PHE A 333 0.28 -2.36 -14.50
CA PHE A 333 0.89 -3.57 -15.07
C PHE A 333 -0.15 -4.61 -15.51
N PHE A 334 -1.20 -4.81 -14.71
CA PHE A 334 -2.34 -5.65 -15.08
C PHE A 334 -3.05 -5.13 -16.34
N GLN A 335 -3.34 -3.83 -16.41
CA GLN A 335 -3.99 -3.24 -17.60
C GLN A 335 -3.10 -3.28 -18.84
N GLU A 336 -1.80 -3.04 -18.69
CA GLU A 336 -0.83 -3.17 -19.78
C GLU A 336 -0.81 -4.60 -20.32
N SER A 337 -0.84 -5.61 -19.44
CA SER A 337 -0.90 -7.02 -19.84
C SER A 337 -2.15 -7.34 -20.68
N LEU A 338 -3.30 -6.77 -20.31
CA LEU A 338 -4.56 -6.95 -21.02
C LEU A 338 -4.59 -6.35 -22.43
N GLN A 339 -3.60 -5.54 -22.82
CA GLN A 339 -3.48 -5.08 -24.20
C GLN A 339 -3.00 -6.20 -25.14
N TYR A 340 -2.45 -7.29 -24.59
CA TYR A 340 -1.84 -8.39 -25.36
C TYR A 340 -2.50 -9.76 -25.11
N THR A 341 -3.48 -9.84 -24.21
CA THR A 341 -4.30 -11.03 -23.96
C THR A 341 -5.71 -10.60 -23.51
N SER A 342 -6.71 -11.43 -23.85
CA SER A 342 -8.08 -11.26 -23.35
C SER A 342 -8.35 -12.02 -22.04
N ASP A 343 -7.44 -12.90 -21.61
CA ASP A 343 -7.61 -13.73 -20.41
C ASP A 343 -7.16 -12.99 -19.14
N ALA A 344 -8.03 -12.11 -18.66
CA ALA A 344 -7.82 -11.37 -17.42
C ALA A 344 -7.62 -12.27 -16.20
N LYS A 345 -8.23 -13.46 -16.20
CA LYS A 345 -8.10 -14.42 -15.10
C LYS A 345 -6.71 -15.05 -15.10
N ALA A 346 -6.15 -15.37 -16.27
CA ALA A 346 -4.77 -15.83 -16.38
C ALA A 346 -3.80 -14.74 -15.91
N VAL A 347 -3.98 -13.48 -16.34
CA VAL A 347 -3.13 -12.36 -15.87
C VAL A 347 -3.19 -12.24 -14.35
N SER A 348 -4.40 -12.25 -13.76
CA SER A 348 -4.60 -12.23 -12.30
C SER A 348 -3.81 -13.35 -11.61
N ASN A 349 -3.97 -14.59 -12.08
CA ASN A 349 -3.30 -15.74 -11.47
C ASN A 349 -1.77 -15.65 -11.53
N TRP A 350 -1.20 -15.19 -12.64
CA TRP A 350 0.25 -15.02 -12.79
C TRP A 350 0.81 -13.91 -11.89
N ILE A 351 0.07 -12.81 -11.76
CA ILE A 351 0.41 -11.73 -10.84
C ILE A 351 0.37 -12.25 -9.39
N MET A 352 -0.76 -12.82 -8.99
CA MET A 352 -1.03 -13.27 -7.63
C MET A 352 -0.10 -14.41 -7.17
N GLY A 353 0.25 -15.30 -8.08
CA GLY A 353 1.09 -16.47 -7.82
C GLY A 353 2.57 -16.17 -8.04
N ASP A 354 3.01 -16.28 -9.29
CA ASP A 354 4.43 -16.33 -9.63
C ASP A 354 5.13 -14.96 -9.50
N LEU A 355 4.48 -13.85 -9.87
CA LEU A 355 5.07 -12.50 -9.77
C LEU A 355 5.22 -12.03 -8.32
N LEU A 356 4.12 -12.01 -7.55
CA LEU A 356 4.17 -11.64 -6.14
C LEU A 356 5.05 -12.60 -5.34
N GLY A 357 5.02 -13.90 -5.66
CA GLY A 357 5.92 -14.89 -5.06
C GLY A 357 7.40 -14.57 -5.30
N PHE A 358 7.76 -14.19 -6.53
CA PHE A 358 9.13 -13.79 -6.88
C PHE A 358 9.54 -12.48 -6.19
N MET A 359 8.68 -11.47 -6.19
CA MET A 359 8.92 -10.18 -5.53
C MET A 359 9.17 -10.37 -4.03
N ASN A 360 8.31 -11.14 -3.36
CA ASN A 360 8.44 -11.44 -1.93
C ASN A 360 9.71 -12.24 -1.61
N ALA A 361 10.08 -13.23 -2.44
CA ALA A 361 11.28 -14.04 -2.23
C ALA A 361 12.59 -13.25 -2.37
N ASN A 362 12.57 -12.15 -3.14
CA ASN A 362 13.75 -11.31 -3.39
C ASN A 362 13.66 -9.93 -2.72
N SER A 363 12.60 -9.67 -1.94
CA SER A 363 12.29 -8.37 -1.34
C SER A 363 12.31 -7.22 -2.36
N LEU A 364 11.70 -7.44 -3.52
CA LEU A 364 11.62 -6.47 -4.62
C LEU A 364 10.24 -5.84 -4.73
N GLU A 365 10.20 -4.57 -5.11
CA GLU A 365 9.00 -3.87 -5.58
C GLU A 365 8.85 -4.01 -7.10
N LEU A 366 7.63 -3.82 -7.62
CA LEU A 366 7.35 -4.03 -9.05
C LEU A 366 8.25 -3.20 -9.98
N PRO A 367 8.55 -1.92 -9.70
CA PRO A 367 9.46 -1.12 -10.52
C PRO A 367 10.91 -1.67 -10.59
N GLN A 368 11.29 -2.57 -9.68
CA GLN A 368 12.61 -3.20 -9.64
C GLN A 368 12.68 -4.51 -10.43
N VAL A 369 11.53 -5.02 -10.87
CA VAL A 369 11.44 -6.25 -11.68
C VAL A 369 11.57 -5.89 -13.16
N LYS A 370 12.26 -6.74 -13.94
CA LYS A 370 12.52 -6.49 -15.36
C LYS A 370 11.36 -6.86 -16.29
N ILE A 371 10.37 -7.59 -15.78
CA ILE A 371 9.21 -8.01 -16.58
C ILE A 371 8.26 -6.83 -16.77
N THR A 372 7.69 -6.71 -17.97
CA THR A 372 6.70 -5.70 -18.32
C THR A 372 5.31 -6.32 -18.47
N GLY A 373 4.26 -5.50 -18.42
CA GLY A 373 2.90 -5.97 -18.66
C GLY A 373 2.78 -6.57 -20.07
N GLN A 374 3.39 -5.93 -21.08
CA GLN A 374 3.52 -6.50 -22.42
C GLN A 374 4.09 -7.92 -22.39
N GLY A 375 5.21 -8.14 -21.69
CA GLY A 375 5.85 -9.44 -21.62
C GLY A 375 4.92 -10.51 -21.05
N LEU A 376 4.22 -10.21 -19.96
CA LEU A 376 3.26 -11.14 -19.35
C LEU A 376 2.10 -11.44 -20.30
N GLY A 377 1.49 -10.41 -20.89
CA GLY A 377 0.36 -10.56 -21.80
C GLY A 377 0.72 -11.37 -23.05
N GLU A 378 1.86 -11.09 -23.68
CA GLU A 378 2.35 -11.88 -24.82
C GLU A 378 2.63 -13.34 -24.45
N MET A 379 3.15 -13.60 -23.24
CA MET A 379 3.41 -14.97 -22.78
C MET A 379 2.10 -15.76 -22.65
N ILE A 380 1.06 -15.13 -22.09
CA ILE A 380 -0.27 -15.71 -21.99
C ILE A 380 -0.86 -15.95 -23.39
N GLY A 381 -0.70 -14.99 -24.31
CA GLY A 381 -1.11 -15.17 -25.71
C GLY A 381 -0.44 -16.38 -26.39
N LEU A 382 0.84 -16.67 -26.10
CA LEU A 382 1.52 -17.88 -26.60
C LEU A 382 0.94 -19.18 -26.01
N ILE A 383 0.42 -19.15 -24.78
CA ILE A 383 -0.29 -20.28 -24.17
C ILE A 383 -1.65 -20.47 -24.84
N GLU A 384 -2.42 -19.40 -25.04
CA GLU A 384 -3.72 -19.42 -25.71
C GLU A 384 -3.63 -19.98 -27.14
N GLN A 385 -2.56 -19.62 -27.86
CA GLN A 385 -2.27 -20.13 -29.20
C GLN A 385 -1.76 -21.58 -29.20
N GLY A 386 -1.51 -22.18 -28.03
CA GLY A 386 -0.94 -23.52 -27.89
C GLY A 386 0.53 -23.63 -28.33
N THR A 387 1.22 -22.50 -28.50
CA THR A 387 2.64 -22.45 -28.88
C THR A 387 3.53 -22.95 -27.75
N ILE A 388 3.14 -22.70 -26.49
CA ILE A 388 3.81 -23.24 -25.29
C ILE A 388 2.79 -23.82 -24.32
N SER A 389 3.21 -24.84 -23.55
CA SER A 389 2.39 -25.37 -22.46
C SER A 389 2.48 -24.48 -21.21
N SER A 390 1.52 -24.58 -20.29
CA SER A 390 1.59 -23.88 -18.99
C SER A 390 2.84 -24.24 -18.19
N LYS A 391 3.38 -25.47 -18.37
CA LYS A 391 4.64 -25.90 -17.75
C LYS A 391 5.84 -25.17 -18.34
N ILE A 392 5.88 -25.03 -19.68
CA ILE A 392 6.92 -24.29 -20.38
C ILE A 392 6.83 -22.79 -20.04
N ALA A 393 5.62 -22.25 -19.93
CA ALA A 393 5.40 -20.86 -19.56
C ALA A 393 6.07 -20.50 -18.23
N LYS A 394 6.09 -21.39 -17.23
CA LYS A 394 6.82 -21.16 -15.96
C LYS A 394 8.33 -21.01 -16.16
N THR A 395 8.91 -21.75 -17.10
CA THR A 395 10.33 -21.62 -17.45
C THR A 395 10.59 -20.30 -18.18
N VAL A 396 9.73 -19.96 -19.13
CA VAL A 396 9.81 -18.70 -19.89
C VAL A 396 9.66 -17.51 -18.94
N PHE A 397 8.68 -17.52 -18.05
CA PHE A 397 8.42 -16.48 -17.05
C PHE A 397 9.65 -16.23 -16.16
N LYS A 398 10.30 -17.29 -15.66
CA LYS A 398 11.55 -17.14 -14.89
C LYS A 398 12.66 -16.50 -15.70
N ALA A 399 12.85 -16.94 -16.95
CA ALA A 399 13.83 -16.34 -17.84
C ALA A 399 13.51 -14.86 -18.16
N MET A 400 12.22 -14.50 -18.25
CA MET A 400 11.78 -13.11 -18.42
C MET A 400 12.12 -12.25 -17.20
N LEU A 401 11.87 -12.76 -15.98
CA LEU A 401 12.22 -12.06 -14.75
C LEU A 401 13.73 -11.76 -14.65
N GLU A 402 14.57 -12.70 -15.09
CA GLU A 402 16.03 -12.55 -15.05
C GLU A 402 16.57 -11.65 -16.17
N SER A 403 16.08 -11.82 -17.39
CA SER A 403 16.64 -11.20 -18.59
C SER A 403 15.93 -9.92 -19.04
N GLY A 404 14.64 -9.77 -18.74
CA GLY A 404 13.76 -8.73 -19.29
C GLY A 404 13.40 -8.91 -20.77
N LYS A 405 13.78 -10.04 -21.40
CA LYS A 405 13.43 -10.31 -22.80
C LYS A 405 11.96 -10.69 -22.95
N LEU A 406 11.40 -10.43 -24.14
CA LEU A 406 10.05 -10.85 -24.52
C LEU A 406 9.95 -12.39 -24.62
N PRO A 407 8.78 -12.97 -24.33
CA PRO A 407 8.61 -14.42 -24.22
C PRO A 407 8.89 -15.14 -25.54
N LYS A 408 8.54 -14.54 -26.69
CA LYS A 408 8.78 -15.14 -28.00
C LYS A 408 10.27 -15.36 -28.28
N ILE A 409 11.12 -14.38 -27.93
CA ILE A 409 12.58 -14.47 -28.10
C ILE A 409 13.13 -15.62 -27.23
N ILE A 410 12.68 -15.71 -25.99
CA ILE A 410 13.10 -16.77 -25.06
C ILE A 410 12.69 -18.15 -25.57
N VAL A 411 11.45 -18.28 -26.08
CA VAL A 411 10.93 -19.53 -26.64
C VAL A 411 11.74 -19.98 -27.86
N GLU A 412 12.11 -19.06 -28.75
CA GLU A 412 12.94 -19.34 -29.92
C GLU A 412 14.38 -19.71 -29.52
N GLU A 413 15.03 -18.91 -28.67
CA GLU A 413 16.42 -19.14 -28.22
C GLU A 413 16.58 -20.47 -27.47
N GLN A 414 15.59 -20.87 -26.67
CA GLN A 414 15.62 -22.10 -25.88
C GLN A 414 14.93 -23.28 -26.59
N GLY A 415 14.39 -23.07 -27.78
CA GLY A 415 13.69 -24.09 -28.58
C GLY A 415 12.49 -24.69 -27.84
N LEU A 416 11.74 -23.89 -27.08
CA LEU A 416 10.68 -24.34 -26.18
C LEU A 416 9.30 -24.48 -26.84
N VAL A 417 9.23 -24.36 -28.16
CA VAL A 417 7.97 -24.53 -28.91
C VAL A 417 7.39 -25.92 -28.64
N GLN A 418 6.09 -25.95 -28.34
CA GLN A 418 5.35 -27.17 -28.09
C GLN A 418 5.24 -27.99 -29.38
N ILE A 419 5.53 -29.28 -29.28
CA ILE A 419 5.30 -30.25 -30.35
C ILE A 419 3.82 -30.61 -30.29
N SER A 420 3.09 -30.24 -31.35
CA SER A 420 1.67 -30.57 -31.51
C SER A 420 1.42 -31.45 -32.76
N ASP A 421 2.49 -31.89 -33.44
CA ASP A 421 2.40 -32.85 -34.54
C ASP A 421 2.01 -34.23 -34.01
N GLU A 422 0.81 -34.68 -34.38
CA GLU A 422 0.21 -35.93 -33.89
C GLU A 422 1.06 -37.15 -34.29
N GLY A 423 1.70 -37.12 -35.48
CA GLY A 423 2.58 -38.18 -35.96
C GLY A 423 3.85 -38.35 -35.13
N ALA A 424 4.57 -37.25 -34.85
CA ALA A 424 5.75 -37.27 -34.00
C ALA A 424 5.45 -37.71 -32.56
N ILE A 425 4.32 -37.26 -31.99
CA ILE A 425 3.92 -37.66 -30.64
C ILE A 425 3.51 -39.13 -30.62
N GLN A 426 2.75 -39.60 -31.62
CA GLN A 426 2.33 -40.99 -31.72
C GLN A 426 3.51 -41.96 -31.78
N ALA A 427 4.54 -41.66 -32.58
CA ALA A 427 5.74 -42.48 -32.66
C ALA A 427 6.44 -42.63 -31.30
N GLU A 428 6.54 -41.55 -30.52
CA GLU A 428 7.16 -41.60 -29.19
C GLU A 428 6.25 -42.31 -28.17
N VAL A 429 4.93 -42.12 -28.25
CA VAL A 429 3.96 -42.84 -27.41
C VAL A 429 4.05 -44.35 -27.64
N GLU A 430 4.05 -44.81 -28.90
CA GLU A 430 4.15 -46.24 -29.22
C GLU A 430 5.46 -46.85 -28.72
N LYS A 431 6.57 -46.11 -28.87
CA LYS A 431 7.88 -46.52 -28.35
C LYS A 431 7.89 -46.61 -26.81
N ILE A 432 7.31 -45.63 -26.11
CA ILE A 432 7.23 -45.62 -24.64
C ILE A 432 6.32 -46.74 -24.14
N VAL A 433 5.17 -46.97 -24.78
CA VAL A 433 4.23 -48.05 -24.41
C VAL A 433 4.89 -49.43 -24.61
N ALA A 434 5.58 -49.64 -25.74
CA ALA A 434 6.31 -50.88 -26.01
C ALA A 434 7.44 -51.13 -24.99
N ASN A 435 8.13 -50.08 -24.55
CA ASN A 435 9.22 -50.17 -23.58
C ASN A 435 8.74 -50.32 -22.12
N ASN A 436 7.44 -50.22 -21.84
CA ASN A 436 6.88 -50.28 -20.49
C ASN A 436 5.72 -51.30 -20.37
N PRO A 437 5.96 -52.60 -20.67
CA PRO A 437 4.90 -53.61 -20.71
C PRO A 437 4.18 -53.82 -19.37
N GLN A 438 4.88 -53.60 -18.26
CA GLN A 438 4.29 -53.69 -16.92
C GLN A 438 3.18 -52.64 -16.70
N SER A 439 3.37 -51.41 -17.22
CA SER A 439 2.36 -50.34 -17.12
C SER A 439 1.12 -50.64 -17.96
N VAL A 440 1.29 -51.33 -19.10
CA VAL A 440 0.17 -51.81 -19.94
C VAL A 440 -0.65 -52.87 -19.20
N ALA A 441 0.03 -53.83 -18.55
CA ALA A 441 -0.63 -54.85 -17.75
C ALA A 441 -1.38 -54.24 -16.53
N ASP A 442 -0.77 -53.27 -15.86
CA ASP A 442 -1.38 -52.55 -14.74
C ASP A 442 -2.62 -51.75 -15.17
N PHE A 443 -2.61 -51.14 -16.36
CA PHE A 443 -3.78 -50.47 -16.94
C PHE A 443 -4.92 -51.47 -17.23
N LYS A 444 -4.63 -52.61 -17.85
CA LYS A 444 -5.61 -53.69 -18.09
C LYS A 444 -6.19 -54.28 -16.80
N ALA A 445 -5.44 -54.24 -15.71
CA ALA A 445 -5.89 -54.62 -14.37
C ALA A 445 -6.70 -53.52 -13.65
N GLY A 446 -7.01 -52.40 -14.32
CA GLY A 446 -7.84 -51.31 -13.79
C GLY A 446 -7.08 -50.26 -12.96
N LYS A 447 -5.74 -50.24 -12.97
CA LYS A 447 -4.96 -49.24 -12.23
C LYS A 447 -4.74 -47.98 -13.08
N GLU A 448 -5.61 -47.00 -12.92
CA GLU A 448 -5.54 -45.71 -13.64
C GLU A 448 -4.21 -44.95 -13.45
N LYS A 449 -3.50 -45.17 -12.33
CA LYS A 449 -2.19 -44.56 -12.07
C LYS A 449 -1.11 -44.92 -13.12
N ALA A 450 -1.29 -46.01 -13.87
CA ALA A 450 -0.37 -46.40 -14.94
C ALA A 450 -0.35 -45.39 -16.11
N ILE A 451 -1.48 -44.71 -16.40
CA ILE A 451 -1.54 -43.68 -17.44
C ILE A 451 -0.66 -42.49 -17.04
N GLY A 452 -0.75 -42.02 -15.79
CA GLY A 452 0.05 -40.91 -15.30
C GLY A 452 1.56 -41.17 -15.39
N PHE A 453 2.00 -42.42 -15.17
CA PHE A 453 3.39 -42.80 -15.36
C PHE A 453 3.83 -42.72 -16.83
N LEU A 454 3.04 -43.29 -17.76
CA LEU A 454 3.33 -43.25 -19.19
C LEU A 454 3.37 -41.83 -19.74
N VAL A 455 2.43 -40.97 -19.31
CA VAL A 455 2.44 -39.53 -19.61
C VAL A 455 3.74 -38.89 -19.11
N GLY A 456 4.16 -39.21 -17.89
CA GLY A 456 5.43 -38.74 -17.33
C GLY A 456 6.65 -39.15 -18.15
N GLN A 457 6.68 -40.37 -18.69
CA GLN A 457 7.77 -40.87 -19.53
C GLN A 457 7.81 -40.17 -20.90
N VAL A 458 6.66 -40.04 -21.58
CA VAL A 458 6.56 -39.30 -22.85
C VAL A 458 6.99 -37.84 -22.66
N MET A 459 6.55 -37.21 -21.57
CA MET A 459 6.96 -35.85 -21.23
C MET A 459 8.45 -35.73 -20.93
N LYS A 460 9.07 -36.76 -20.34
CA LYS A 460 10.51 -36.76 -20.07
C LYS A 460 11.32 -36.84 -21.36
N GLU A 461 10.94 -37.75 -22.26
CA GLU A 461 11.62 -37.98 -23.53
C GLU A 461 11.50 -36.77 -24.48
N THR A 462 10.31 -36.15 -24.51
CA THR A 462 10.05 -34.94 -25.29
C THR A 462 10.53 -33.65 -24.61
N LYS A 463 11.27 -33.74 -23.50
CA LYS A 463 11.75 -32.60 -22.69
C LYS A 463 10.63 -31.62 -22.27
N GLY A 464 9.42 -32.13 -22.06
CA GLY A 464 8.24 -31.37 -21.68
C GLY A 464 7.58 -30.59 -22.81
N LYS A 465 7.96 -30.85 -24.07
CA LYS A 465 7.44 -30.14 -25.25
C LYS A 465 6.21 -30.78 -25.86
N ALA A 466 5.89 -32.04 -25.59
CA ALA A 466 4.69 -32.65 -26.15
C ALA A 466 3.41 -32.01 -25.56
N ASN A 467 2.38 -31.84 -26.39
CA ASN A 467 1.08 -31.36 -25.93
C ASN A 467 0.45 -32.35 -24.92
N PRO A 468 0.20 -31.96 -23.66
CA PRO A 468 -0.33 -32.88 -22.64
C PRO A 468 -1.70 -33.48 -22.95
N GLY A 469 -2.59 -32.72 -23.59
CA GLY A 469 -3.91 -33.21 -24.00
C GLY A 469 -3.79 -34.28 -25.08
N LEU A 470 -2.93 -34.02 -26.09
CA LEU A 470 -2.70 -34.96 -27.19
C LEU A 470 -1.99 -36.24 -26.73
N VAL A 471 -1.00 -36.11 -25.83
CA VAL A 471 -0.29 -37.28 -25.25
C VAL A 471 -1.26 -38.18 -24.48
N ASN A 472 -2.14 -37.62 -23.64
CA ASN A 472 -3.13 -38.42 -22.91
C ASN A 472 -4.08 -39.16 -23.86
N LYS A 473 -4.57 -38.47 -24.90
CA LYS A 473 -5.45 -39.05 -25.92
C LYS A 473 -4.75 -40.20 -26.66
N LEU A 474 -3.54 -39.98 -27.15
CA LEU A 474 -2.77 -40.97 -27.92
C LEU A 474 -2.36 -42.18 -27.07
N ILE A 475 -2.01 -41.99 -25.80
CA ILE A 475 -1.74 -43.09 -24.86
C ILE A 475 -2.99 -43.96 -24.69
N LEU A 476 -4.15 -43.35 -24.47
CA LEU A 476 -5.42 -44.08 -24.33
C LEU A 476 -5.77 -44.85 -25.61
N GLU A 477 -5.61 -44.24 -26.78
CA GLU A 477 -5.85 -44.91 -28.07
C GLU A 477 -4.88 -46.08 -28.30
N CYS A 478 -3.60 -45.91 -27.96
CA CYS A 478 -2.59 -46.96 -28.10
C CYS A 478 -2.85 -48.13 -27.14
N LEU A 479 -3.23 -47.84 -25.89
CA LEU A 479 -3.54 -48.86 -24.88
C LEU A 479 -4.84 -49.62 -25.19
N ASN A 480 -5.84 -48.97 -25.81
CA ASN A 480 -7.09 -49.62 -26.20
C ASN A 480 -6.96 -50.47 -27.48
N ARG A 481 -5.94 -50.23 -28.31
CA ARG A 481 -5.63 -51.06 -29.49
C ARG A 481 -4.85 -52.35 -29.17
N GLN A 482 -4.22 -52.42 -27.99
CA GLN A 482 -3.45 -53.58 -27.52
C GLN A 482 -4.24 -54.43 -26.54
#